data_AF-A0A9R0WW58-F1
#
_entry.id   AF-A0A9R0WW58-F1
#
_cell.length_a   1.000
_cell.length_b   1.000
_cell.length_c   1.000
_cell.angle_alpha   90.00
_cell.angle_beta   90.00
_cell.angle_gamma   90.00
#
_symmetry.space_group_name_H-M   'P 1'
#
loop_
_entity.id
_entity.type
_entity.pdbx_description
1 polymer ?
#
loop_
_entity_poly.entity_id
_entity_poly.type
_entity_poly.pdbx_seq_one_letter_code
_entity_poly.pdbx_strand_id
1 'polypeptide(L)'
;MAMARTTTLLLVAAALLGASCSAWEVNIRMPTSAADVDEAVVAPLIHALRPLLGSGKHAGVECDSWVLGVEAHNVRDWKTVPASCEGYVGHYMLGKHFRRDSKIVIDQALAYVDNLKLAGNGKEVWVFDIDETTLSNLPYYAKHGFGATPFNATSFNAYVREGSAPALPETKRLYNKLRSVGIKPVFLTGRTEDQRAITVTNLRRQGISGWMNLLLKQPGFKGSAVTYKSGERQKLQDAGYVIVGNIGDQWSDILGAPEGARTFKLPDPMYYIG
;
A
#
# COMPACT_ATOMS: atom_id res chain seq x y z
N MET A 1 -62.63 -28.81 9.21
CA MET A 1 -62.94 -28.54 7.79
C MET A 1 -61.64 -28.56 7.02
N ALA A 2 -61.55 -29.42 6.01
CA ALA A 2 -60.37 -29.69 5.20
C ALA A 2 -60.39 -28.90 3.88
N MET A 3 -59.21 -28.54 3.36
CA MET A 3 -58.82 -28.36 1.94
C MET A 3 -57.36 -27.83 1.97
N ALA A 4 -56.28 -28.51 1.59
CA ALA A 4 -55.89 -29.44 0.51
C ALA A 4 -55.37 -28.79 -0.79
N ARG A 5 -54.06 -29.02 -1.04
CA ARG A 5 -53.31 -29.09 -2.31
C ARG A 5 -52.97 -27.74 -3.00
N THR A 6 -51.79 -27.53 -3.60
CA THR A 6 -51.03 -28.44 -4.48
C THR A 6 -49.55 -28.00 -4.64
N THR A 7 -48.65 -28.98 -4.70
CA THR A 7 -47.20 -28.87 -5.00
C THR A 7 -46.95 -29.17 -6.49
N THR A 8 -45.94 -28.56 -7.12
CA THR A 8 -45.37 -29.10 -8.38
C THR A 8 -43.88 -28.80 -8.48
N LEU A 9 -43.06 -29.86 -8.44
CA LEU A 9 -41.64 -29.90 -8.84
C LEU A 9 -41.56 -30.28 -10.32
N LEU A 10 -40.58 -29.75 -11.05
CA LEU A 10 -40.19 -30.22 -12.39
C LEU A 10 -38.69 -30.55 -12.40
N LEU A 11 -38.40 -31.83 -12.57
CA LEU A 11 -37.11 -32.45 -12.90
C LEU A 11 -37.10 -32.71 -14.41
N VAL A 12 -36.01 -32.38 -15.12
CA VAL A 12 -35.77 -32.88 -16.48
C VAL A 12 -34.36 -33.46 -16.56
N ALA A 13 -34.31 -34.69 -17.03
CA ALA A 13 -33.16 -35.59 -17.08
C ALA A 13 -32.33 -35.44 -18.37
N ALA A 14 -31.05 -35.81 -18.27
CA ALA A 14 -30.09 -35.91 -19.37
C ALA A 14 -30.24 -37.23 -20.15
N ALA A 15 -29.92 -37.20 -21.45
CA ALA A 15 -29.75 -38.40 -22.28
C ALA A 15 -28.50 -38.27 -23.16
N LEU A 16 -27.61 -39.27 -23.06
CA LEU A 16 -26.45 -39.53 -23.90
C LEU A 16 -26.77 -40.70 -24.84
N LEU A 17 -26.44 -40.60 -26.12
CA LEU A 17 -26.25 -41.74 -27.04
C LEU A 17 -25.14 -41.39 -28.05
N GLY A 18 -24.25 -42.35 -28.31
CA GLY A 18 -23.13 -42.26 -29.26
C GLY A 18 -23.21 -43.28 -30.41
N ALA A 19 -22.11 -43.31 -31.20
CA ALA A 19 -21.74 -44.21 -32.32
C ALA A 19 -22.44 -43.93 -33.68
N SER A 20 -21.84 -44.02 -34.88
CA SER A 20 -20.50 -44.46 -35.35
C SER A 20 -20.27 -44.07 -36.85
N CYS A 21 -18.98 -43.98 -37.22
CA CYS A 21 -18.26 -44.12 -38.51
C CYS A 21 -18.96 -44.10 -39.90
N SER A 22 -18.36 -43.38 -40.85
CA SER A 22 -17.97 -43.93 -42.17
C SER A 22 -16.89 -43.07 -42.85
N ALA A 23 -15.90 -43.73 -43.42
CA ALA A 23 -14.68 -43.20 -44.03
C ALA A 23 -14.84 -43.04 -45.54
N TRP A 24 -14.44 -41.89 -46.11
CA TRP A 24 -14.20 -41.72 -47.55
C TRP A 24 -12.72 -41.38 -47.77
N GLU A 25 -12.01 -42.33 -48.39
CA GLU A 25 -10.65 -42.18 -48.90
C GLU A 25 -10.67 -41.35 -50.20
N VAL A 26 -9.69 -40.45 -50.36
CA VAL A 26 -9.25 -39.98 -51.67
C VAL A 26 -7.74 -40.14 -51.75
N ASN A 27 -7.34 -41.03 -52.65
CA ASN A 27 -5.98 -41.45 -52.94
C ASN A 27 -5.38 -40.48 -53.98
N ILE A 28 -4.34 -39.72 -53.65
CA ILE A 28 -3.53 -38.99 -54.64
C ILE A 28 -2.05 -39.33 -54.44
N ARG A 29 -1.46 -39.80 -55.53
CA ARG A 29 -0.06 -40.24 -55.70
C ARG A 29 0.97 -39.18 -55.29
N MET A 30 2.05 -39.66 -54.66
CA MET A 30 3.32 -38.97 -54.46
C MET A 30 4.05 -38.69 -55.78
N PRO A 31 4.84 -37.59 -55.84
CA PRO A 31 6.15 -37.60 -56.47
C PRO A 31 7.25 -37.85 -55.43
N THR A 32 8.12 -38.78 -55.74
CA THR A 32 9.40 -39.07 -55.06
C THR A 32 10.44 -38.02 -55.42
N SER A 33 11.04 -37.34 -54.43
CA SER A 33 12.49 -37.20 -54.30
C SER A 33 12.86 -36.56 -52.97
N ALA A 34 13.85 -37.14 -52.31
CA ALA A 34 14.43 -36.75 -51.03
C ALA A 34 14.98 -35.32 -51.02
N ALA A 35 14.78 -34.61 -49.90
CA ALA A 35 15.80 -33.91 -49.12
C ALA A 35 15.13 -33.01 -48.05
N ASP A 36 15.82 -32.87 -46.92
CA ASP A 36 15.68 -31.84 -45.87
C ASP A 36 14.57 -32.04 -44.81
N VAL A 37 14.91 -32.87 -43.82
CA VAL A 37 14.42 -32.74 -42.44
C VAL A 37 15.13 -31.55 -41.80
N ASP A 38 14.40 -30.46 -41.59
CA ASP A 38 14.71 -29.51 -40.53
C ASP A 38 13.40 -29.19 -39.78
N GLU A 39 13.04 -30.11 -38.89
CA GLU A 39 11.99 -29.92 -37.91
C GLU A 39 12.51 -28.94 -36.85
N ALA A 40 12.47 -27.65 -37.20
CA ALA A 40 12.75 -26.56 -36.28
C ALA A 40 11.71 -26.60 -35.15
N VAL A 41 12.11 -27.22 -34.04
CA VAL A 41 11.41 -27.26 -32.75
C VAL A 41 10.95 -25.85 -32.39
N VAL A 42 9.65 -25.60 -32.52
CA VAL A 42 9.00 -24.38 -32.02
C VAL A 42 8.89 -24.49 -30.50
N ALA A 43 9.97 -24.16 -29.80
CA ALA A 43 9.90 -23.73 -28.43
C ALA A 43 9.63 -22.22 -28.42
N PRO A 44 8.55 -21.70 -27.81
CA PRO A 44 8.56 -20.32 -27.38
C PRO A 44 9.55 -20.27 -26.21
N LEU A 45 10.80 -20.00 -26.53
CA LEU A 45 11.87 -19.68 -25.61
C LEU A 45 11.49 -18.35 -24.93
N ILE A 46 10.56 -18.44 -23.97
CA ILE A 46 10.32 -17.44 -22.93
C ILE A 46 11.70 -16.94 -22.56
N HIS A 47 11.94 -15.65 -22.79
CA HIS A 47 13.15 -14.92 -22.49
C HIS A 47 13.75 -15.37 -21.16
N ALA A 48 14.54 -16.45 -21.20
CA ALA A 48 15.24 -16.97 -20.06
C ALA A 48 16.35 -15.96 -19.80
N LEU A 49 16.03 -14.99 -18.95
CA LEU A 49 16.96 -14.28 -18.09
C LEU A 49 18.23 -13.85 -18.85
N ARG A 50 18.05 -12.95 -19.82
CA ARG A 50 19.18 -12.34 -20.55
C ARG A 50 20.27 -11.95 -19.53
N PRO A 51 21.49 -12.49 -19.64
CA PRO A 51 22.60 -12.04 -18.81
C PRO A 51 22.79 -10.54 -19.07
N LEU A 52 22.84 -9.75 -17.99
CA LEU A 52 23.14 -8.33 -18.03
C LEU A 52 24.59 -8.10 -18.49
N LEU A 53 24.83 -8.22 -19.80
CA LEU A 53 25.94 -7.56 -20.47
C LEU A 53 25.34 -6.47 -21.34
N GLY A 54 24.98 -5.38 -20.68
CA GLY A 54 24.46 -4.17 -21.29
C GLY A 54 25.12 -2.96 -20.66
N SER A 55 26.24 -2.53 -21.24
CA SER A 55 26.82 -1.20 -21.05
C SER A 55 25.81 -0.16 -21.57
N GLY A 56 24.89 0.26 -20.70
CA GLY A 56 23.96 1.34 -20.97
C GLY A 56 23.64 2.04 -19.66
N LYS A 57 24.14 3.28 -19.50
CA LYS A 57 23.68 4.19 -18.44
C LYS A 57 22.18 4.46 -18.67
N HIS A 58 21.31 3.64 -18.10
CA HIS A 58 19.89 3.90 -17.95
C HIS A 58 19.64 4.10 -16.46
N ALA A 59 19.79 5.33 -15.99
CA ALA A 59 19.59 5.71 -14.58
C ALA A 59 18.13 5.56 -14.09
N GLY A 60 17.27 4.86 -14.84
CA GLY A 60 15.85 4.64 -14.52
C GLY A 60 15.50 3.24 -14.02
N VAL A 61 16.19 2.18 -14.49
CA VAL A 61 15.82 0.76 -14.25
C VAL A 61 16.44 0.18 -12.97
N GLU A 62 17.45 0.82 -12.42
CA GLU A 62 18.03 0.41 -11.13
C GLU A 62 17.31 1.09 -9.95
N CYS A 63 16.91 2.36 -10.11
CA CYS A 63 16.28 3.13 -9.04
C CYS A 63 14.79 2.78 -8.85
N ASP A 64 14.06 2.46 -9.92
CA ASP A 64 12.68 1.94 -9.81
C ASP A 64 12.64 0.56 -9.12
N SER A 65 13.59 -0.32 -9.45
CA SER A 65 13.78 -1.63 -8.82
C SER A 65 14.17 -1.50 -7.35
N TRP A 66 15.03 -0.53 -7.03
CA TRP A 66 15.37 -0.21 -5.64
C TRP A 66 14.15 0.29 -4.86
N VAL A 67 13.37 1.24 -5.41
CA VAL A 67 12.13 1.72 -4.78
C VAL A 67 11.13 0.58 -4.59
N LEU A 68 10.94 -0.28 -5.59
CA LEU A 68 10.10 -1.47 -5.44
C LEU A 68 10.60 -2.38 -4.31
N GLY A 69 11.92 -2.58 -4.21
CA GLY A 69 12.53 -3.35 -3.13
C GLY A 69 12.30 -2.75 -1.74
N VAL A 70 12.36 -1.42 -1.61
CA VAL A 70 12.03 -0.69 -0.38
C VAL A 70 10.55 -0.87 -0.02
N GLU A 71 9.66 -0.59 -0.97
CA GLU A 71 8.21 -0.66 -0.75
C GLU A 71 7.73 -2.08 -0.44
N ALA A 72 8.32 -3.10 -1.09
CA ALA A 72 8.02 -4.50 -0.85
C ALA A 72 8.68 -5.07 0.43
N HIS A 73 9.35 -4.23 1.24
CA HIS A 73 10.04 -4.63 2.46
C HIS A 73 11.17 -5.65 2.23
N ASN A 74 11.81 -5.63 1.06
CA ASN A 74 12.97 -6.47 0.72
C ASN A 74 14.29 -5.74 1.00
N VAL A 75 14.32 -4.42 0.79
CA VAL A 75 15.45 -3.54 1.14
C VAL A 75 15.11 -2.86 2.46
N ARG A 76 15.79 -3.29 3.53
CA ARG A 76 15.54 -2.84 4.92
C ARG A 76 16.75 -2.12 5.51
N ASP A 77 16.52 -1.35 6.55
CA ASP A 77 17.53 -0.70 7.40
C ASP A 77 18.51 0.23 6.66
N TRP A 78 18.15 0.65 5.45
CA TRP A 78 18.90 1.59 4.64
C TRP A 78 18.94 2.98 5.29
N LYS A 79 20.01 3.74 5.02
CA LYS A 79 20.30 5.00 5.74
C LYS A 79 19.98 6.26 4.93
N THR A 80 20.20 6.18 3.64
CA THR A 80 19.90 7.24 2.68
C THR A 80 19.48 6.59 1.37
N VAL A 81 18.70 7.32 0.58
CA VAL A 81 18.50 7.00 -0.83
C VAL A 81 19.88 6.91 -1.50
N PRO A 82 20.14 5.94 -2.39
CA PRO A 82 21.37 5.93 -3.17
C PRO A 82 21.56 7.28 -3.87
N ALA A 83 22.75 7.88 -3.79
CA ALA A 83 22.98 9.22 -4.36
C ALA A 83 22.65 9.28 -5.86
N SER A 84 22.86 8.18 -6.60
CA SER A 84 22.46 8.04 -8.01
C SER A 84 20.94 8.08 -8.25
N CYS A 85 20.14 7.80 -7.22
CA CYS A 85 18.67 7.75 -7.27
C CYS A 85 17.98 8.99 -6.73
N GLU A 86 18.70 10.02 -6.26
CA GLU A 86 18.12 11.29 -5.79
C GLU A 86 17.15 11.89 -6.82
N GLY A 87 17.60 12.03 -8.07
CA GLY A 87 16.78 12.60 -9.15
C GLY A 87 15.55 11.75 -9.47
N TYR A 88 15.67 10.41 -9.40
CA TYR A 88 14.55 9.50 -9.60
C TYR A 88 13.51 9.64 -8.50
N VAL A 89 13.92 9.60 -7.23
CA VAL A 89 13.04 9.74 -6.07
C VAL A 89 12.38 11.12 -6.07
N GLY A 90 13.12 12.18 -6.35
CA GLY A 90 12.57 13.53 -6.48
C GLY A 90 11.51 13.64 -7.57
N HIS A 91 11.77 13.07 -8.76
CA HIS A 91 10.79 13.03 -9.85
C HIS A 91 9.55 12.20 -9.49
N TYR A 92 9.72 11.07 -8.80
CA TYR A 92 8.62 10.24 -8.31
C TYR A 92 7.72 11.01 -7.33
N MET A 93 8.32 11.61 -6.29
CA MET A 93 7.62 12.28 -5.19
C MET A 93 6.95 13.59 -5.61
N LEU A 94 7.61 14.39 -6.46
CA LEU A 94 7.02 15.63 -6.99
C LEU A 94 6.03 15.37 -8.14
N GLY A 95 6.13 14.21 -8.77
CA GLY A 95 5.40 13.87 -9.97
C GLY A 95 4.00 13.31 -9.74
N LYS A 96 3.37 12.88 -10.83
CA LYS A 96 2.07 12.21 -10.80
C LYS A 96 2.15 10.76 -10.33
N HIS A 97 3.34 10.17 -10.26
CA HIS A 97 3.54 8.76 -9.92
C HIS A 97 3.16 8.50 -8.47
N PHE A 98 3.81 9.19 -7.52
CA PHE A 98 3.45 9.15 -6.11
C PHE A 98 1.95 9.34 -5.87
N ARG A 99 1.34 10.35 -6.51
CA ARG A 99 -0.10 10.62 -6.40
C ARG A 99 -0.99 9.47 -6.89
N ARG A 100 -0.60 8.79 -7.98
CA ARG A 100 -1.35 7.63 -8.51
C ARG A 100 -1.22 6.43 -7.57
N ASP A 101 -0.04 6.19 -7.04
CA ASP A 101 0.20 5.09 -6.11
C ASP A 101 -0.54 5.30 -4.80
N SER A 102 -0.46 6.50 -4.20
CA SER A 102 -1.27 6.87 -3.04
C SER A 102 -2.77 6.72 -3.33
N LYS A 103 -3.22 7.13 -4.53
CA LYS A 103 -4.63 6.98 -4.92
C LYS A 103 -5.05 5.51 -4.93
N ILE A 104 -4.23 4.61 -5.47
CA ILE A 104 -4.55 3.17 -5.52
C ILE A 104 -4.69 2.62 -4.10
N VAL A 105 -3.75 2.92 -3.20
CA VAL A 105 -3.80 2.48 -1.80
C VAL A 105 -5.09 2.98 -1.13
N ILE A 106 -5.43 4.24 -1.33
CA ILE A 106 -6.63 4.86 -0.75
C ILE A 106 -7.91 4.30 -1.39
N ASP A 107 -7.95 4.06 -2.68
CA ASP A 107 -9.11 3.45 -3.35
C ASP A 107 -9.36 2.03 -2.79
N GLN A 108 -8.31 1.25 -2.52
CA GLN A 108 -8.44 -0.04 -1.85
C GLN A 108 -8.95 0.09 -0.41
N ALA A 109 -8.50 1.11 0.33
CA ALA A 109 -8.99 1.38 1.67
C ALA A 109 -10.46 1.81 1.67
N LEU A 110 -10.87 2.66 0.72
CA LEU A 110 -12.26 3.08 0.55
C LEU A 110 -13.17 1.90 0.19
N ALA A 111 -12.76 1.07 -0.78
CA ALA A 111 -13.49 -0.13 -1.17
C ALA A 111 -13.61 -1.13 -0.01
N TYR A 112 -12.58 -1.27 0.82
CA TYR A 112 -12.65 -2.06 2.04
C TYR A 112 -13.67 -1.49 3.03
N VAL A 113 -13.63 -0.17 3.28
CA VAL A 113 -14.58 0.52 4.16
C VAL A 113 -16.03 0.36 3.70
N ASP A 114 -16.29 0.43 2.39
CA ASP A 114 -17.63 0.26 1.83
C ASP A 114 -18.21 -1.14 2.07
N ASN A 115 -17.36 -2.14 2.30
CA ASN A 115 -17.77 -3.52 2.57
C ASN A 115 -17.68 -3.92 4.06
N LEU A 116 -17.29 -2.99 4.95
CA LEU A 116 -17.18 -3.27 6.39
C LEU A 116 -18.57 -3.41 7.03
N LYS A 117 -18.75 -4.50 7.79
CA LYS A 117 -19.89 -4.66 8.69
C LYS A 117 -19.52 -4.10 10.06
N LEU A 118 -19.88 -2.85 10.30
CA LEU A 118 -19.68 -2.21 11.60
C LEU A 118 -20.68 -2.75 12.62
N ALA A 119 -20.25 -2.93 13.86
CA ALA A 119 -21.13 -3.31 14.96
C ALA A 119 -22.05 -2.16 15.39
N GLY A 120 -21.68 -0.92 15.05
CA GLY A 120 -22.49 0.27 15.32
C GLY A 120 -22.48 0.70 16.79
N ASN A 121 -21.58 0.14 17.59
CA ASN A 121 -21.40 0.48 19.01
C ASN A 121 -20.41 1.64 19.22
N GLY A 122 -19.86 2.19 18.13
CA GLY A 122 -18.92 3.31 18.15
C GLY A 122 -17.54 2.95 18.70
N LYS A 123 -17.16 1.67 18.65
CA LYS A 123 -15.83 1.19 19.09
C LYS A 123 -14.85 1.01 17.94
N GLU A 124 -15.29 1.15 16.71
CA GLU A 124 -14.47 1.00 15.52
C GLU A 124 -13.54 2.20 15.33
N VAL A 125 -12.24 1.91 15.29
CA VAL A 125 -11.19 2.92 15.11
C VAL A 125 -10.37 2.60 13.87
N TRP A 126 -9.85 3.66 13.24
CA TRP A 126 -8.87 3.56 12.18
C TRP A 126 -7.61 4.29 12.59
N VAL A 127 -6.47 3.60 12.56
CA VAL A 127 -5.18 4.16 12.95
C VAL A 127 -4.50 4.78 11.73
N PHE A 128 -3.98 5.99 11.91
CA PHE A 128 -3.23 6.75 10.91
C PHE A 128 -1.86 7.13 11.47
N ASP A 129 -0.80 6.92 10.69
CA ASP A 129 0.42 7.73 10.87
C ASP A 129 0.20 9.19 10.42
N ILE A 130 1.14 10.08 10.75
CA ILE A 130 1.13 11.49 10.37
C ILE A 130 2.11 11.81 9.24
N ASP A 131 3.40 11.52 9.40
CA ASP A 131 4.46 12.04 8.52
C ASP A 131 4.53 11.17 7.25
N GLU A 132 4.42 11.76 6.06
CA GLU A 132 4.25 11.05 4.76
C GLU A 132 3.01 10.14 4.65
N THR A 133 2.17 10.09 5.69
CA THR A 133 0.85 9.46 5.65
C THR A 133 -0.30 10.46 5.58
N THR A 134 -0.37 11.39 6.54
CA THR A 134 -1.45 12.39 6.63
C THR A 134 -0.98 13.78 6.23
N LEU A 135 0.22 14.17 6.66
CA LEU A 135 0.92 15.39 6.34
C LEU A 135 2.19 15.03 5.56
N SER A 136 2.51 15.79 4.52
CA SER A 136 3.73 15.57 3.76
C SER A 136 4.84 16.53 4.18
N ASN A 137 5.99 15.98 4.51
CA ASN A 137 7.23 16.72 4.72
C ASN A 137 8.04 16.85 3.43
N LEU A 138 7.48 16.47 2.27
CA LEU A 138 8.10 16.65 0.95
C LEU A 138 8.67 18.06 0.69
N PRO A 139 8.06 19.19 1.13
CA PRO A 139 8.69 20.51 1.00
C PRO A 139 10.05 20.64 1.70
N TYR A 140 10.24 19.93 2.81
CA TYR A 140 11.53 19.81 3.49
C TYR A 140 12.48 18.95 2.66
N TYR A 141 12.07 17.73 2.31
CA TYR A 141 12.93 16.78 1.58
C TYR A 141 13.34 17.28 0.18
N ALA A 142 12.50 18.07 -0.49
CA ALA A 142 12.84 18.70 -1.77
C ALA A 142 14.00 19.70 -1.69
N LYS A 143 14.30 20.23 -0.49
CA LYS A 143 15.46 21.08 -0.22
C LYS A 143 16.65 20.32 0.38
N HIS A 144 16.47 19.03 0.67
CA HIS A 144 17.44 18.16 1.36
C HIS A 144 17.61 16.83 0.60
N GLY A 145 17.71 16.92 -0.73
CA GLY A 145 18.11 15.81 -1.60
C GLY A 145 17.18 14.58 -1.57
N PHE A 146 15.90 14.75 -1.25
CA PHE A 146 14.90 13.67 -1.27
C PHE A 146 15.31 12.38 -0.53
N GLY A 147 16.09 12.52 0.56
CA GLY A 147 16.58 11.38 1.35
C GLY A 147 17.96 10.86 0.96
N ALA A 148 18.59 11.40 -0.10
CA ALA A 148 19.97 11.07 -0.48
C ALA A 148 21.00 11.73 0.45
N THR A 149 20.63 12.78 1.17
CA THR A 149 21.47 13.39 2.22
C THR A 149 21.12 12.83 3.60
N PRO A 150 22.11 12.64 4.50
CA PRO A 150 21.85 12.17 5.86
C PRO A 150 20.83 13.03 6.60
N PHE A 151 19.93 12.37 7.34
CA PHE A 151 18.90 13.05 8.12
C PHE A 151 19.50 13.95 9.19
N ASN A 152 18.99 15.18 9.29
CA ASN A 152 19.35 16.14 10.32
C ASN A 152 18.13 16.47 11.17
N ALA A 153 18.13 15.95 12.40
CA ALA A 153 17.01 16.10 13.32
C ALA A 153 16.78 17.56 13.72
N THR A 154 17.83 18.37 13.83
CA THR A 154 17.72 19.78 14.23
C THR A 154 17.00 20.61 13.18
N SER A 155 17.39 20.48 11.91
CA SER A 155 16.73 21.19 10.79
C SER A 155 15.32 20.65 10.55
N PHE A 156 15.10 19.34 10.64
CA PHE A 156 13.77 18.76 10.50
C PHE A 156 12.82 19.23 11.61
N ASN A 157 13.29 19.25 12.87
CA ASN A 157 12.50 19.77 13.98
C ASN A 157 12.20 21.27 13.84
N ALA A 158 13.07 22.04 13.21
CA ALA A 158 12.78 23.44 12.88
C ALA A 158 11.63 23.53 11.87
N TYR A 159 11.64 22.71 10.81
CA TYR A 159 10.54 22.62 9.84
C TYR A 159 9.21 22.18 10.49
N VAL A 160 9.22 21.15 11.33
CA VAL A 160 8.02 20.70 12.06
C VAL A 160 7.42 21.82 12.91
N ARG A 161 8.26 22.66 13.53
CA ARG A 161 7.82 23.81 14.34
C ARG A 161 7.12 24.90 13.54
N GLU A 162 7.30 24.96 12.23
CA GLU A 162 6.56 25.89 11.36
C GLU A 162 5.06 25.53 11.29
N GLY A 163 4.72 24.25 11.45
CA GLY A 163 3.35 23.74 11.32
C GLY A 163 2.74 24.05 9.95
N SER A 164 3.55 23.91 8.91
CA SER A 164 3.28 24.30 7.52
C SER A 164 3.11 23.10 6.57
N ALA A 165 3.34 21.87 7.04
CA ALA A 165 3.31 20.67 6.20
C ALA A 165 1.93 20.49 5.54
N PRO A 166 1.84 20.36 4.20
CA PRO A 166 0.58 20.17 3.50
C PRO A 166 -0.05 18.81 3.82
N ALA A 167 -1.38 18.69 3.79
CA ALA A 167 -2.02 17.38 3.85
C ALA A 167 -1.83 16.59 2.56
N LEU A 168 -1.70 15.26 2.69
CA LEU A 168 -1.80 14.35 1.57
C LEU A 168 -3.29 14.23 1.14
N PRO A 169 -3.64 14.62 -0.10
CA PRO A 169 -5.03 14.78 -0.50
C PRO A 169 -5.79 13.45 -0.54
N GLU A 170 -5.12 12.38 -0.97
CA GLU A 170 -5.70 11.04 -1.02
C GLU A 170 -6.03 10.53 0.38
N THR A 171 -5.10 10.63 1.34
CA THR A 171 -5.35 10.24 2.75
C THR A 171 -6.46 11.08 3.38
N LYS A 172 -6.55 12.38 3.06
CA LYS A 172 -7.66 13.23 3.50
C LYS A 172 -9.02 12.75 2.98
N ARG A 173 -9.08 12.16 1.78
CA ARG A 173 -10.32 11.53 1.24
C ARG A 173 -10.74 10.35 2.11
N LEU A 174 -9.82 9.46 2.47
CA LEU A 174 -10.08 8.35 3.39
C LEU A 174 -10.53 8.84 4.77
N TYR A 175 -9.81 9.80 5.35
CA TYR A 175 -10.13 10.38 6.65
C TYR A 175 -11.58 10.89 6.73
N ASN A 176 -12.01 11.62 5.70
CA ASN A 176 -13.38 12.13 5.62
C ASN A 176 -14.42 11.02 5.45
N LYS A 177 -14.13 10.01 4.62
CA LYS A 177 -15.00 8.84 4.45
C LYS A 177 -15.22 8.11 5.78
N LEU A 178 -14.15 7.82 6.52
CA LEU A 178 -14.24 7.11 7.80
C LEU A 178 -15.13 7.84 8.80
N ARG A 179 -14.96 9.16 8.92
CA ARG A 179 -15.81 9.99 9.76
C ARG A 179 -17.27 9.96 9.33
N SER A 180 -17.55 9.96 8.02
CA SER A 180 -18.94 9.91 7.51
C SER A 180 -19.65 8.59 7.81
N VAL A 181 -18.90 7.50 8.03
CA VAL A 181 -19.45 6.16 8.35
C VAL A 181 -19.32 5.80 9.84
N GLY A 182 -18.91 6.77 10.69
CA GLY A 182 -18.83 6.58 12.13
C GLY A 182 -17.56 5.87 12.65
N ILE A 183 -16.59 5.56 11.78
CA ILE A 183 -15.29 5.03 12.20
C ILE A 183 -14.45 6.18 12.75
N LYS A 184 -13.87 5.99 13.94
CA LYS A 184 -13.13 7.02 14.67
C LYS A 184 -11.65 7.05 14.28
N PRO A 185 -11.14 8.13 13.66
CA PRO A 185 -9.72 8.22 13.35
C PRO A 185 -8.87 8.38 14.62
N VAL A 186 -7.75 7.67 14.70
CA VAL A 186 -6.73 7.81 15.73
C VAL A 186 -5.40 8.08 15.05
N PHE A 187 -4.72 9.16 15.44
CA PHE A 187 -3.36 9.41 14.98
C PHE A 187 -2.35 8.76 15.93
N LEU A 188 -1.38 8.05 15.36
CA LEU A 188 -0.28 7.39 16.06
C LEU A 188 1.03 7.68 15.33
N THR A 189 1.83 8.60 15.87
CA THR A 189 2.99 9.19 15.18
C THR A 189 4.30 8.96 15.90
N GLY A 190 5.40 8.94 15.14
CA GLY A 190 6.76 8.97 15.69
C GLY A 190 7.18 10.31 16.30
N ARG A 191 6.42 11.39 16.07
CA ARG A 191 6.64 12.69 16.72
C ARG A 191 6.56 12.59 18.23
N THR A 192 7.27 13.46 18.93
CA THR A 192 7.32 13.48 20.40
C THR A 192 6.29 14.42 21.00
N GLU A 193 5.90 14.20 22.26
CA GLU A 193 4.85 14.97 22.96
C GLU A 193 5.11 16.49 22.98
N ASP A 194 6.37 16.94 23.02
CA ASP A 194 6.73 18.35 22.92
C ASP A 194 6.34 18.98 21.57
N GLN A 195 6.07 18.17 20.55
CA GLN A 195 5.56 18.59 19.23
C GLN A 195 4.03 18.51 19.12
N ARG A 196 3.30 18.11 20.18
CA ARG A 196 1.83 17.94 20.14
C ARG A 196 1.11 19.20 19.67
N ALA A 197 1.41 20.34 20.28
CA ALA A 197 0.69 21.59 20.02
C ALA A 197 0.84 22.03 18.55
N ILE A 198 2.05 21.94 17.99
CA ILE A 198 2.29 22.30 16.59
C ILE A 198 1.69 21.27 15.63
N THR A 199 1.73 19.98 15.98
CA THR A 199 1.12 18.92 15.17
C THR A 199 -0.40 19.10 15.07
N VAL A 200 -1.08 19.38 16.19
CA VAL A 200 -2.52 19.71 16.22
C VAL A 200 -2.82 20.94 15.37
N THR A 201 -2.00 21.99 15.50
CA THR A 201 -2.14 23.22 14.71
C THR A 201 -2.01 22.95 13.22
N ASN A 202 -1.00 22.17 12.82
CA ASN A 202 -0.76 21.84 11.43
C ASN A 202 -1.94 21.02 10.85
N LEU A 203 -2.39 19.97 11.54
CA LEU A 203 -3.54 19.16 11.09
C LEU A 203 -4.79 20.04 10.88
N ARG A 204 -5.10 20.92 11.84
CA ARG A 204 -6.24 21.84 11.75
C ARG A 204 -6.11 22.83 10.59
N ARG A 205 -4.92 23.41 10.37
CA ARG A 205 -4.63 24.29 9.22
C ARG A 205 -4.87 23.58 7.88
N GLN A 206 -4.59 22.28 7.82
CA GLN A 206 -4.85 21.47 6.63
C GLN A 206 -6.31 20.97 6.53
N GLY A 207 -7.20 21.45 7.40
CA GLY A 207 -8.63 21.09 7.42
C GLY A 207 -8.89 19.66 7.87
N ILE A 208 -8.01 19.11 8.70
CA ILE A 208 -8.16 17.79 9.35
C ILE A 208 -8.51 18.05 10.81
N SER A 209 -9.65 17.54 11.26
CA SER A 209 -10.18 17.74 12.62
C SER A 209 -11.17 16.62 12.98
N GLY A 210 -11.47 16.49 14.28
CA GLY A 210 -12.43 15.49 14.75
C GLY A 210 -11.87 14.06 14.86
N TRP A 211 -10.57 13.92 15.05
CA TRP A 211 -9.97 12.64 15.45
C TRP A 211 -10.30 12.33 16.91
N MET A 212 -10.32 11.04 17.25
CA MET A 212 -10.59 10.56 18.61
C MET A 212 -9.39 10.75 19.53
N ASN A 213 -8.20 10.38 19.06
CA ASN A 213 -6.99 10.51 19.86
C ASN A 213 -5.78 10.84 18.97
N LEU A 214 -4.77 11.46 19.59
CA LEU A 214 -3.47 11.75 19.00
C LEU A 214 -2.41 11.22 19.98
N LEU A 215 -1.76 10.13 19.59
CA LEU A 215 -0.76 9.40 20.35
C LEU A 215 0.62 9.79 19.85
N LEU A 216 1.45 10.37 20.72
CA LEU A 216 2.84 10.76 20.43
C LEU A 216 3.81 10.03 21.35
N LYS A 217 5.07 9.96 20.93
CA LYS A 217 6.14 9.37 21.74
C LYS A 217 6.47 10.29 22.90
N GLN A 218 6.74 9.72 24.07
CA GLN A 218 7.34 10.49 25.15
C GLN A 218 8.78 10.90 24.75
N PRO A 219 9.22 12.13 25.05
CA PRO A 219 10.60 12.54 24.86
C PRO A 219 11.55 11.55 25.54
N GLY A 220 12.59 11.13 24.83
CA GLY A 220 13.59 10.19 25.35
C GLY A 220 13.17 8.71 25.34
N PHE A 221 12.00 8.35 24.80
CA PHE A 221 11.60 6.95 24.60
C PHE A 221 12.71 6.14 23.92
N LYS A 222 13.01 4.96 24.48
CA LYS A 222 13.99 4.01 23.96
C LYS A 222 13.27 2.77 23.44
N GLY A 223 13.44 2.47 22.16
CA GLY A 223 12.80 1.34 21.48
C GLY A 223 12.56 1.63 20.01
N SER A 224 12.25 0.59 19.24
CA SER A 224 11.89 0.72 17.81
C SER A 224 10.54 1.40 17.63
N ALA A 225 10.29 1.88 16.41
CA ALA A 225 8.99 2.42 16.05
C ALA A 225 7.91 1.32 16.11
N VAL A 226 8.23 0.10 15.68
CA VAL A 226 7.33 -1.07 15.77
C VAL A 226 6.87 -1.29 17.21
N THR A 227 7.79 -1.40 18.18
CA THR A 227 7.44 -1.68 19.58
C THR A 227 6.60 -0.57 20.20
N TYR A 228 6.92 0.69 19.90
CA TYR A 228 6.11 1.82 20.36
C TYR A 228 4.69 1.75 19.77
N LYS A 229 4.57 1.63 18.45
CA LYS A 229 3.29 1.72 17.75
C LYS A 229 2.39 0.52 18.02
N SER A 230 2.95 -0.70 18.06
CA SER A 230 2.18 -1.89 18.44
C SER A 230 1.68 -1.81 19.88
N GLY A 231 2.49 -1.32 20.81
CA GLY A 231 2.08 -1.09 22.21
C GLY A 231 0.93 -0.08 22.33
N GLU A 232 0.98 1.02 21.58
CA GLU A 232 -0.14 1.99 21.55
C GLU A 232 -1.41 1.41 20.92
N ARG A 233 -1.28 0.58 19.88
CA ARG A 233 -2.44 -0.15 19.31
C ARG A 233 -3.02 -1.17 20.29
N GLN A 234 -2.18 -1.87 21.06
CA GLN A 234 -2.63 -2.78 22.11
C GLN A 234 -3.47 -2.04 23.16
N LYS A 235 -3.02 -0.87 23.63
CA LYS A 235 -3.79 -0.03 24.57
C LYS A 235 -5.18 0.36 24.04
N LEU A 236 -5.32 0.57 22.73
CA LEU A 236 -6.64 0.82 22.13
C LEU A 236 -7.55 -0.42 22.24
N GLN A 237 -7.02 -1.61 21.93
CA GLN A 237 -7.78 -2.86 22.07
C GLN A 237 -8.13 -3.16 23.54
N ASP A 238 -7.20 -2.95 24.47
CA ASP A 238 -7.43 -3.13 25.91
C ASP A 238 -8.51 -2.16 26.43
N ALA A 239 -8.62 -0.97 25.84
CA ALA A 239 -9.70 -0.01 26.10
C ALA A 239 -11.04 -0.37 25.40
N GLY A 240 -11.11 -1.53 24.74
CA GLY A 240 -12.30 -2.07 24.08
C GLY A 240 -12.60 -1.46 22.71
N TYR A 241 -11.63 -0.83 22.05
CA TYR A 241 -11.75 -0.40 20.66
C TYR A 241 -11.41 -1.55 19.69
N VAL A 242 -12.02 -1.52 18.52
CA VAL A 242 -11.74 -2.47 17.43
C VAL A 242 -11.01 -1.72 16.33
N ILE A 243 -9.73 -2.07 16.10
CA ILE A 243 -8.93 -1.49 15.03
C ILE A 243 -9.34 -2.13 13.71
N VAL A 244 -10.26 -1.50 12.97
CA VAL A 244 -10.79 -2.03 11.71
C VAL A 244 -9.87 -1.76 10.53
N GLY A 245 -8.96 -0.79 10.65
CA GLY A 245 -7.94 -0.48 9.65
C GLY A 245 -6.76 0.29 10.24
N ASN A 246 -5.60 0.14 9.62
CA ASN A 246 -4.36 0.82 9.99
C ASN A 246 -3.62 1.24 8.70
N ILE A 247 -3.23 2.50 8.61
CA ILE A 247 -2.53 3.05 7.44
C ILE A 247 -1.29 3.85 7.86
N GLY A 248 -0.19 3.58 7.17
CA GLY A 248 1.09 4.25 7.36
C GLY A 248 1.96 4.16 6.11
N ASP A 249 2.96 5.01 6.02
CA ASP A 249 3.97 5.06 4.94
C ASP A 249 5.20 4.24 5.30
N GLN A 250 5.34 3.78 6.55
CA GLN A 250 6.42 2.88 6.96
C GLN A 250 5.87 1.51 7.35
N TRP A 251 6.66 0.47 7.12
CA TRP A 251 6.31 -0.87 7.60
C TRP A 251 6.22 -0.90 9.14
N SER A 252 6.98 -0.05 9.84
CA SER A 252 6.89 0.10 11.29
C SER A 252 5.52 0.55 11.81
N ASP A 253 4.69 1.12 10.95
CA ASP A 253 3.37 1.66 11.32
C ASP A 253 2.30 0.57 11.34
N ILE A 254 2.51 -0.45 10.50
CA ILE A 254 1.52 -1.48 10.19
C ILE A 254 1.95 -2.89 10.59
N LEU A 255 3.19 -3.07 11.05
CA LEU A 255 3.68 -4.33 11.62
C LEU A 255 3.61 -4.31 13.16
N GLY A 256 3.50 -5.51 13.74
CA GLY A 256 3.49 -5.77 15.17
C GLY A 256 2.06 -5.87 15.72
N ALA A 257 1.76 -6.99 16.37
CA ALA A 257 0.43 -7.24 16.89
C ALA A 257 0.06 -6.22 18.00
N PRO A 258 -1.18 -5.69 18.01
CA PRO A 258 -2.23 -5.90 17.01
C PRO A 258 -2.06 -4.93 15.82
N GLU A 259 -2.00 -5.43 14.59
CA GLU A 259 -1.86 -4.61 13.38
C GLU A 259 -3.16 -3.89 12.99
N GLY A 260 -4.30 -4.46 13.39
CA GLY A 260 -5.64 -4.10 12.92
C GLY A 260 -6.18 -5.12 11.90
N ALA A 261 -7.47 -5.05 11.60
CA ALA A 261 -8.13 -6.04 10.72
C ALA A 261 -7.62 -6.02 9.27
N ARG A 262 -7.16 -4.86 8.78
CA ARG A 262 -6.45 -4.72 7.51
C ARG A 262 -5.47 -3.56 7.55
N THR A 263 -4.30 -3.76 6.97
CA THR A 263 -3.24 -2.74 6.87
C THR A 263 -3.13 -2.19 5.45
N PHE A 264 -2.68 -0.94 5.35
CA PHE A 264 -2.47 -0.24 4.08
C PHE A 264 -1.13 0.51 4.15
N LYS A 265 -0.22 0.21 3.20
CA LYS A 265 1.10 0.83 3.10
C LYS A 265 1.04 1.92 2.03
N LEU A 266 1.25 3.18 2.42
CA LEU A 266 1.51 4.27 1.49
C LEU A 266 2.98 4.24 1.04
N PRO A 267 3.29 4.70 -0.18
CA PRO A 267 4.66 4.76 -0.65
C PRO A 267 5.45 5.86 0.07
N ASP A 268 6.67 5.54 0.48
CA ASP A 268 7.66 6.52 0.95
C ASP A 268 9.09 6.00 0.70
N PRO A 269 9.68 6.38 -0.46
CA PRO A 269 11.07 6.07 -0.77
C PRO A 269 12.07 7.08 -0.20
N MET A 270 11.65 8.10 0.57
CA MET A 270 12.56 9.16 1.04
C MET A 270 13.29 8.80 2.33
N TYR A 271 12.70 7.97 3.19
CA TYR A 271 13.37 7.48 4.40
C TYR A 271 12.84 6.11 4.85
N TYR A 272 13.54 5.50 5.82
CA TYR A 272 13.17 4.22 6.42
C TYR A 272 13.12 4.33 7.93
N ILE A 273 12.05 3.80 8.52
CA ILE A 273 11.86 3.69 9.97
C ILE A 273 11.58 2.23 10.35
N GLY A 274 12.37 1.72 11.29
CA GLY A 274 12.28 0.36 11.86
C GLY A 274 11.75 0.32 13.29
#